data_AF-A0A6J2PWL6-F1
#
_entry.id   AF-A0A6J2PWL6-F1
#
_cell.length_a   1.000
_cell.length_b   1.000
_cell.length_c   1.000
_cell.angle_alpha   90.00
_cell.angle_beta   90.00
_cell.angle_gamma   90.00
#
_symmetry.space_group_name_H-M   'P 1'
#
loop_
_entity.id
_entity.type
_entity.pdbx_description
1 polymer ?
#
loop_
_entity_poly.entity_id
_entity_poly.type
_entity_poly.pdbx_seq_one_letter_code
_entity_poly.pdbx_strand_id
1 'polypeptide(L)'
;MAVKRTKYSELPGGDAITSFLDGAKLKIPQLLDELEEEYTNNLRFRLYGFMCGYWSCVFGHRPGVYSNMTDTEYTQALASGGEQGYLIHVKEHKTNKSFGEAQLVLTGVEFGWLQRWMAIKNKVPKKEKNTFVMFTKGTGPCKNLNNCLRMAWAELRIGGNISFTLIRTALAHYAKKTTDVTARKRVADFMCHDVTTADRFYARCPDVTEAMAIRCLIRDSLRTEERAGPSTAVVASFTPLGGRTCVEESSIC
;
A
#
# COMPACT_ATOMS: atom_id res chain seq x y z
N MET A 1 0.24 8.86 -22.25
CA MET A 1 -0.70 7.87 -21.67
C MET A 1 -0.27 6.40 -21.93
N ALA A 2 0.40 6.09 -23.04
CA ALA A 2 0.82 4.71 -23.39
C ALA A 2 1.71 4.02 -22.34
N VAL A 3 2.75 4.69 -21.82
CA VAL A 3 3.72 4.14 -20.84
C VAL A 3 3.06 3.67 -19.52
N LYS A 4 1.87 4.16 -19.18
CA LYS A 4 1.20 3.87 -17.90
C LYS A 4 0.25 2.68 -17.95
N ARG A 5 -0.28 2.30 -19.14
CA ARG A 5 -1.07 1.07 -19.32
C ARG A 5 -0.18 -0.18 -19.26
N THR A 6 1.04 -0.10 -19.79
CA THR A 6 2.05 -1.17 -19.74
C THR A 6 2.43 -1.56 -18.30
N LYS A 7 2.34 -0.63 -17.34
CA LYS A 7 2.66 -0.92 -15.93
C LYS A 7 1.68 -1.87 -15.25
N TYR A 8 0.44 -1.99 -15.74
CA TYR A 8 -0.55 -2.88 -15.13
C TYR A 8 -0.34 -4.35 -15.49
N SER A 9 0.11 -4.63 -16.72
CA SER A 9 0.49 -5.98 -17.15
C SER A 9 1.77 -6.49 -16.47
N GLU A 10 2.55 -5.60 -15.86
CA GLU A 10 3.79 -5.91 -15.14
C GLU A 10 3.59 -5.99 -13.62
N LEU A 11 2.37 -5.78 -13.11
CA LEU A 11 2.13 -5.86 -11.67
C LEU A 11 2.27 -7.30 -11.18
N PRO A 12 2.97 -7.53 -10.06
CA PRO A 12 2.97 -8.84 -9.43
C PRO A 12 1.54 -9.25 -9.06
N GLY A 13 1.20 -10.50 -9.38
CA GLY A 13 -0.04 -11.14 -8.94
C GLY A 13 -0.12 -11.22 -7.40
N GLY A 14 -1.33 -11.33 -6.85
CA GLY A 14 -1.52 -11.55 -5.41
C GLY A 14 -0.80 -12.80 -4.92
N ASP A 15 -0.82 -13.88 -5.72
CA ASP A 15 -0.11 -15.13 -5.43
C ASP A 15 1.40 -14.94 -5.37
N ALA A 16 1.95 -14.07 -6.23
CA ALA A 16 3.38 -13.77 -6.25
C ALA A 16 3.81 -13.00 -4.99
N ILE A 17 3.00 -12.04 -4.55
CA ILE A 17 3.24 -11.29 -3.30
C ILE A 17 3.16 -12.23 -2.09
N THR A 18 2.15 -13.10 -2.04
CA THR A 18 1.96 -14.07 -0.95
C THR A 18 3.09 -15.09 -0.91
N SER A 19 3.48 -15.64 -2.07
CA SER A 19 4.62 -16.55 -2.20
C SER A 19 5.93 -15.91 -1.72
N PHE A 20 6.13 -14.61 -2.00
CA PHE A 20 7.30 -13.90 -1.51
C PHE A 20 7.26 -13.74 0.02
N LEU A 21 6.11 -13.39 0.59
CA LEU A 21 5.95 -13.26 2.04
C LEU A 21 6.29 -14.57 2.76
N ASP A 22 5.76 -15.70 2.29
CA ASP A 22 5.98 -17.01 2.91
C ASP A 22 7.44 -17.46 2.73
N GLY A 23 8.02 -17.29 1.53
CA GLY A 23 9.42 -17.58 1.30
C GLY A 23 10.36 -16.70 2.14
N ALA A 24 10.04 -15.42 2.31
CA ALA A 24 10.84 -14.50 3.12
C ALA A 24 10.80 -14.86 4.61
N LYS A 25 9.65 -15.29 5.15
CA LYS A 25 9.53 -15.76 6.54
C LYS A 25 10.46 -16.95 6.84
N LEU A 26 10.72 -17.80 5.84
CA LEU A 26 11.67 -18.91 5.96
C LEU A 26 13.12 -18.47 5.74
N LYS A 27 13.35 -17.61 4.75
CA LYS A 27 14.70 -17.22 4.33
C LYS A 27 15.39 -16.22 5.26
N ILE A 28 14.64 -15.32 5.90
CA ILE A 28 15.22 -14.32 6.81
C ILE A 28 15.92 -15.00 8.00
N PRO A 29 15.29 -15.92 8.75
CA PRO A 29 15.97 -16.67 9.81
C PRO A 29 17.20 -17.42 9.32
N GLN A 30 17.10 -18.15 8.20
CA GLN A 30 18.21 -18.93 7.63
C GLN A 30 19.43 -18.04 7.32
N LEU A 31 19.20 -16.89 6.69
CA LEU A 31 20.26 -15.94 6.37
C LEU A 31 20.85 -15.29 7.62
N LEU A 32 20.06 -15.11 8.68
CA LEU A 32 20.57 -14.64 9.97
C LEU A 32 21.44 -15.70 10.64
N ASP A 33 21.06 -16.97 10.58
CA ASP A 33 21.88 -18.08 11.07
C ASP A 33 23.23 -18.11 10.33
N GLU A 34 23.21 -18.09 8.98
CA GLU A 34 24.43 -18.04 8.15
C GLU A 34 25.30 -16.81 8.46
N LEU A 35 24.71 -15.63 8.68
CA LEU A 35 25.45 -14.40 9.01
C LEU A 35 26.00 -14.37 10.44
N GLU A 36 25.38 -15.08 11.37
CA GLU A 36 25.87 -15.22 12.74
C GLU A 36 27.10 -16.14 12.80
N GLU A 37 27.15 -17.16 11.95
CA GLU A 37 28.31 -18.02 11.75
C GLU A 37 29.43 -17.31 11.00
N GLU A 38 29.13 -16.74 9.83
CA GLU A 38 30.09 -16.03 9.00
C GLU A 38 29.48 -14.79 8.34
N TYR A 39 29.95 -13.62 8.77
CA TYR A 39 29.54 -12.38 8.14
C TYR A 39 30.19 -12.21 6.76
N THR A 40 29.36 -12.16 5.71
CA THR A 40 29.80 -11.79 4.35
C THR A 40 28.90 -10.71 3.74
N ASN A 41 29.47 -9.92 2.82
CA ASN A 41 28.71 -8.91 2.10
C ASN A 41 27.61 -9.53 1.21
N ASN A 42 27.83 -10.73 0.67
CA ASN A 42 26.85 -11.42 -0.15
C ASN A 42 25.59 -11.77 0.67
N LEU A 43 25.80 -12.42 1.81
CA LEU A 43 24.71 -12.78 2.73
C LEU A 43 23.96 -11.55 3.24
N ARG A 44 24.69 -10.48 3.59
CA ARG A 44 24.08 -9.20 3.98
C ARG A 44 23.14 -8.66 2.89
N PHE A 45 23.57 -8.62 1.64
CA PHE A 45 22.74 -8.08 0.56
C PHE A 45 21.56 -9.00 0.21
N ARG A 46 21.70 -10.33 0.39
CA ARG A 46 20.57 -11.26 0.31
C ARG A 46 19.55 -10.98 1.42
N LEU A 47 20.01 -10.83 2.67
CA LEU A 47 19.15 -10.47 3.81
C LEU A 47 18.41 -9.15 3.56
N TYR A 48 19.09 -8.12 3.04
CA TYR A 48 18.46 -6.84 2.69
C TYR A 48 17.31 -7.02 1.69
N GLY A 49 17.51 -7.88 0.69
CA GLY A 49 16.49 -8.20 -0.31
C GLY A 49 15.24 -8.82 0.31
N PHE A 50 15.42 -9.83 1.16
CA PHE A 50 14.30 -10.50 1.83
C PHE A 50 13.61 -9.61 2.86
N MET A 51 14.35 -8.97 3.78
CA MET A 51 13.75 -8.12 4.82
C MET A 51 13.01 -6.92 4.23
N CYS A 52 13.67 -6.15 3.35
CA CYS A 52 13.03 -4.97 2.77
C CYS A 52 11.90 -5.37 1.82
N GLY A 53 12.06 -6.47 1.08
CA GLY A 53 11.00 -7.02 0.23
C GLY A 53 9.78 -7.42 1.05
N TYR A 54 9.99 -8.10 2.18
CA TYR A 54 8.93 -8.51 3.10
C TYR A 54 8.16 -7.30 3.61
N TRP A 55 8.87 -6.31 4.18
CA TRP A 55 8.25 -5.07 4.63
C TRP A 55 7.55 -4.32 3.50
N SER A 56 8.06 -4.38 2.28
CA SER A 56 7.37 -3.80 1.12
C SER A 56 6.09 -4.51 0.75
N CYS A 57 6.02 -5.83 0.90
CA CYS A 57 4.81 -6.61 0.67
C CYS A 57 3.78 -6.40 1.79
N VAL A 58 4.20 -6.07 3.00
CA VAL A 58 3.30 -5.78 4.13
C VAL A 58 2.81 -4.32 4.12
N PHE A 59 3.73 -3.36 4.04
CA PHE A 59 3.42 -1.94 4.25
C PHE A 59 3.39 -1.11 2.97
N GLY A 60 4.00 -1.59 1.88
CA GLY A 60 4.04 -0.86 0.61
C GLY A 60 4.84 0.45 0.65
N HIS A 61 5.74 0.62 1.63
CA HIS A 61 6.57 1.83 1.70
C HIS A 61 7.56 1.95 0.54
N ARG A 62 7.98 3.19 0.27
CA ARG A 62 9.02 3.48 -0.72
C ARG A 62 10.37 2.92 -0.25
N PRO A 63 11.28 2.54 -1.17
CA PRO A 63 12.59 2.00 -0.79
C PRO A 63 13.42 2.96 0.07
N GLY A 64 13.20 4.27 -0.10
CA GLY A 64 13.85 5.30 0.72
C GLY A 64 13.53 5.20 2.20
N VAL A 65 12.37 4.67 2.59
CA VAL A 65 12.03 4.43 4.00
C VAL A 65 12.97 3.38 4.58
N TYR A 66 13.14 2.24 3.91
CA TYR A 66 14.02 1.18 4.39
C TYR A 66 15.50 1.57 4.35
N SER A 67 15.93 2.28 3.31
CA SER A 67 17.34 2.66 3.17
C SER A 67 17.77 3.72 4.19
N ASN A 68 16.84 4.56 4.66
CA ASN A 68 17.11 5.66 5.56
C ASN A 68 16.80 5.35 7.03
N MET A 69 16.23 4.18 7.33
CA MET A 69 16.03 3.74 8.72
C MET A 69 17.37 3.72 9.46
N THR A 70 17.43 4.37 10.61
CA THR A 70 18.65 4.57 11.40
C THR A 70 18.72 3.69 12.64
N ASP A 71 19.93 3.51 13.17
CA ASP A 71 20.18 2.79 14.42
C ASP A 71 19.47 3.44 15.61
N THR A 72 19.33 4.77 15.58
CA THR A 72 18.59 5.53 16.59
C THR A 72 17.11 5.19 16.55
N GLU A 73 16.49 5.15 15.37
CA GLU A 73 15.06 4.80 15.22
C GLU A 73 14.79 3.35 15.63
N TYR A 74 15.71 2.43 15.32
CA TYR A 74 15.67 1.07 15.86
C TYR A 74 15.74 1.05 17.40
N THR A 75 16.69 1.78 17.98
CA THR A 75 16.88 1.82 19.44
C THR A 75 15.68 2.40 20.16
N GLN A 76 15.05 3.43 19.57
CA GLN A 76 13.81 4.01 20.08
C GLN A 76 12.66 2.99 20.05
N ALA A 77 12.50 2.25 18.94
CA ALA A 77 11.49 1.20 18.83
C ALA A 77 11.74 0.05 19.82
N LEU A 78 12.99 -0.33 20.05
CA LEU A 78 13.37 -1.33 21.07
C LEU A 78 12.96 -0.87 22.48
N ALA A 79 13.16 0.41 22.79
CA ALA A 79 12.86 0.97 24.11
C ALA A 79 11.35 1.18 24.37
N SER A 80 10.56 1.39 23.32
CA SER A 80 9.12 1.64 23.43
C SER A 80 8.24 0.42 23.10
N GLY A 81 8.82 -0.65 22.55
CA GLY A 81 8.10 -1.86 22.17
C GLY A 81 7.72 -2.75 23.35
N GLY A 82 6.83 -3.72 23.07
CA GLY A 82 6.34 -4.66 24.08
C GLY A 82 5.47 -5.78 23.48
N GLU A 83 4.58 -6.35 24.28
CA GLU A 83 3.71 -7.48 23.87
C GLU A 83 2.86 -7.19 22.63
N GLN A 84 2.47 -5.93 22.43
CA GLN A 84 1.64 -5.49 21.30
C GLN A 84 2.43 -5.30 19.99
N GLY A 85 3.76 -5.42 20.04
CA GLY A 85 4.66 -5.19 18.91
C GLY A 85 5.57 -3.98 19.08
N TYR A 86 6.27 -3.65 18.00
CA TYR A 86 7.32 -2.63 17.95
C TYR A 86 7.03 -1.66 16.81
N LEU A 87 7.01 -0.35 17.11
CA LEU A 87 6.72 0.68 16.13
C LEU A 87 7.99 1.46 15.79
N ILE A 88 8.44 1.34 14.54
CA ILE A 88 9.59 2.09 14.03
C ILE A 88 9.09 3.31 13.27
N HIS A 89 9.57 4.48 13.68
CA HIS A 89 9.31 5.76 13.05
C HIS A 89 10.49 6.16 12.18
N VAL A 90 10.30 6.19 10.86
CA VAL A 90 11.34 6.60 9.90
C VAL A 90 11.10 8.05 9.48
N LYS A 91 11.94 8.95 10.01
CA LYS A 91 11.78 10.39 9.85
C LYS A 91 12.27 10.86 8.49
N GLU A 92 13.43 10.39 8.04
CA GLU A 92 14.02 10.89 6.81
C GLU A 92 13.55 10.10 5.59
N HIS A 93 12.53 10.60 4.89
CA HIS A 93 12.13 10.06 3.59
C HIS A 93 11.51 11.15 2.71
N LYS A 94 11.47 10.89 1.39
CA LYS A 94 11.12 11.88 0.34
C LYS A 94 9.80 12.64 0.60
N THR A 95 8.87 12.05 1.34
CA THR A 95 7.52 12.57 1.56
C THR A 95 7.26 13.02 3.00
N ASN A 96 8.27 13.02 3.89
CA ASN A 96 8.09 13.39 5.30
C ASN A 96 7.44 14.77 5.45
N LYS A 97 7.90 15.75 4.67
CA LYS A 97 7.34 17.12 4.68
C LYS A 97 5.84 17.20 4.37
N SER A 98 5.26 16.17 3.75
CA SER A 98 3.86 16.16 3.30
C SER A 98 2.99 15.11 4.01
N PHE A 99 3.59 14.05 4.57
CA PHE A 99 2.85 12.91 5.13
C PHE A 99 3.28 12.52 6.55
N GLY A 100 4.22 13.25 7.15
CA GLY A 100 4.81 12.88 8.44
C GLY A 100 5.74 11.67 8.33
N GLU A 101 6.15 11.13 9.47
CA GLU A 101 7.09 10.00 9.58
C GLU A 101 6.46 8.71 9.03
N ALA A 102 7.25 7.90 8.31
CA ALA A 102 6.79 6.60 7.84
C ALA A 102 6.84 5.59 8.99
N GLN A 103 5.80 4.78 9.16
CA GLN A 103 5.68 3.86 10.29
C GLN A 103 5.77 2.40 9.84
N LEU A 104 6.56 1.60 10.54
CA LEU A 104 6.57 0.14 10.42
C LEU A 104 6.17 -0.46 11.77
N VAL A 105 5.10 -1.23 11.79
CA VAL A 105 4.68 -2.00 12.96
C VAL A 105 5.15 -3.45 12.79
N LEU A 106 6.02 -3.90 13.68
CA LEU A 106 6.59 -5.24 13.65
C LEU A 106 6.07 -6.07 14.82
N THR A 107 5.71 -7.32 14.55
CA THR A 107 5.45 -8.33 15.57
C THR A 107 6.74 -8.67 16.34
N GLY A 108 6.63 -9.36 17.47
CA GLY A 108 7.81 -9.82 18.23
C GLY A 108 8.76 -10.70 17.41
N VAL A 109 8.23 -11.53 16.50
CA VAL A 109 9.03 -12.37 15.60
C VAL A 109 9.78 -11.51 14.58
N GLU A 110 9.08 -10.60 13.90
CA GLU A 110 9.68 -9.74 12.88
C GLU A 110 10.70 -8.78 13.47
N PHE A 111 10.42 -8.24 14.66
CA PHE A 111 11.37 -7.41 15.39
C PHE A 111 12.56 -8.23 15.91
N GLY A 112 12.35 -9.48 16.29
CA GLY A 112 13.42 -10.43 16.64
C GLY A 112 14.42 -10.62 15.51
N TRP A 113 13.97 -10.70 14.25
CA TRP A 113 14.88 -10.73 13.10
C TRP A 113 15.73 -9.46 13.00
N LEU A 114 15.11 -8.30 13.22
CA LEU A 114 15.82 -7.02 13.22
C LEU A 114 16.81 -6.93 14.39
N GLN A 115 16.47 -7.41 15.58
CA GLN A 115 17.39 -7.46 16.72
C GLN A 115 18.61 -8.33 16.43
N ARG A 116 18.41 -9.52 15.86
CA ARG A 116 19.50 -10.40 15.41
C ARG A 116 20.39 -9.70 14.39
N TRP A 117 19.79 -9.08 13.37
CA TRP A 117 20.52 -8.29 12.38
C TRP A 117 21.37 -7.17 13.03
N MET A 118 20.79 -6.42 13.95
CA MET A 118 21.49 -5.35 14.66
C MET A 118 22.63 -5.88 15.54
N ALA A 119 22.48 -7.06 16.14
CA ALA A 119 23.55 -7.73 16.88
C ALA A 119 24.72 -8.13 15.96
N ILE A 120 24.44 -8.69 14.79
CA ILE A 120 25.46 -9.00 13.75
C ILE A 120 26.16 -7.71 13.32
N LYS A 121 25.38 -6.68 12.95
CA LYS A 121 25.91 -5.35 12.58
C LYS A 121 26.83 -4.79 13.66
N ASN A 122 26.50 -4.97 14.94
CA ASN A 122 27.30 -4.46 16.04
C ASN A 122 28.71 -5.09 16.11
N LYS A 123 28.87 -6.33 15.67
CA LYS A 123 30.17 -7.03 15.56
C LYS A 123 31.01 -6.56 14.36
N VAL A 124 30.40 -6.00 13.32
CA VAL A 124 31.11 -5.50 12.13
C VAL A 124 31.99 -4.29 12.50
N PRO A 125 33.25 -4.20 12.01
CA PRO A 125 34.16 -3.10 12.32
C PRO A 125 33.54 -1.73 12.00
N LYS A 126 33.76 -0.73 12.88
CA LYS A 126 33.20 0.62 12.72
C LYS A 126 33.53 1.27 11.37
N LYS A 127 34.71 1.00 10.81
CA LYS A 127 35.14 1.51 9.49
C LYS A 127 34.39 0.91 8.29
N GLU A 128 33.58 -0.13 8.52
CA GLU A 128 32.85 -0.89 7.49
C GLU A 128 31.33 -0.76 7.60
N LYS A 129 30.86 0.03 8.58
CA LYS A 129 29.44 0.30 8.81
C LYS A 129 29.16 1.76 9.06
N ASN A 130 27.94 2.18 8.74
CA ASN A 130 27.40 3.50 9.03
C ASN A 130 26.17 3.40 9.95
N THR A 131 25.51 4.53 10.19
CA THR A 131 24.40 4.68 11.15
C THR A 131 23.05 4.19 10.66
N PHE A 132 22.96 3.66 9.43
CA PHE A 132 21.71 3.13 8.87
C PHE A 132 21.54 1.65 9.20
N VAL A 133 20.33 1.19 9.48
CA VAL A 133 20.01 -0.23 9.70
C VAL A 133 20.47 -1.06 8.50
N MET A 134 20.16 -0.58 7.29
CA MET A 134 20.66 -1.13 6.03
C MET A 134 21.99 -0.47 5.67
N PHE A 135 23.04 -0.76 6.43
CA PHE A 135 24.33 -0.07 6.33
C PHE A 135 25.12 -0.44 5.06
N THR A 136 26.04 0.47 4.70
CA THR A 136 27.12 0.25 3.74
C THR A 136 28.45 0.74 4.34
N LYS A 137 29.57 0.52 3.63
CA LYS A 137 30.89 1.03 4.04
C LYS A 137 31.01 2.56 3.95
N GLY A 138 30.18 3.20 3.11
CA GLY A 138 30.19 4.66 2.95
C GLY A 138 29.32 5.38 4.00
N THR A 139 29.27 6.70 3.93
CA THR A 139 28.47 7.53 4.86
C THR A 139 26.97 7.56 4.52
N GLY A 140 26.60 7.11 3.32
CA GLY A 140 25.22 7.19 2.82
C GLY A 140 24.39 5.91 2.98
N PRO A 141 23.07 6.02 2.78
CA PRO A 141 22.14 4.90 2.85
C PRO A 141 22.37 3.89 1.71
N CYS A 142 21.89 2.65 1.88
CA CYS A 142 21.99 1.63 0.84
C CYS A 142 21.10 1.96 -0.37
N LYS A 143 21.70 2.44 -1.47
CA LYS A 143 20.97 2.77 -2.72
C LYS A 143 20.62 1.55 -3.57
N ASN A 144 21.21 0.39 -3.26
CA ASN A 144 21.12 -0.81 -4.10
C ASN A 144 19.97 -1.76 -3.72
N LEU A 145 19.01 -1.30 -2.92
CA LEU A 145 17.94 -2.17 -2.41
C LEU A 145 17.11 -2.81 -3.51
N ASN A 146 16.85 -2.13 -4.64
CA ASN A 146 16.09 -2.75 -5.74
C ASN A 146 16.79 -3.97 -6.32
N ASN A 147 18.13 -3.96 -6.42
CA ASN A 147 18.86 -5.13 -6.89
C ASN A 147 18.85 -6.25 -5.84
N CYS A 148 18.93 -5.89 -4.55
CA CYS A 148 18.77 -6.86 -3.45
C CYS A 148 17.40 -7.55 -3.53
N LEU A 149 16.33 -6.78 -3.71
CA LEU A 149 14.97 -7.30 -3.89
C LEU A 149 14.88 -8.25 -5.09
N ARG A 150 15.44 -7.90 -6.24
CA ARG A 150 15.42 -8.77 -7.42
C ARG A 150 16.16 -10.08 -7.19
N MET A 151 17.29 -10.05 -6.48
CA MET A 151 18.01 -11.28 -6.10
C MET A 151 17.15 -12.18 -5.22
N ALA A 152 16.53 -11.63 -4.16
CA ALA A 152 15.65 -12.40 -3.27
C ALA A 152 14.43 -12.96 -4.03
N TRP A 153 13.84 -12.17 -4.92
CA TRP A 153 12.69 -12.57 -5.73
C TRP A 153 13.03 -13.70 -6.71
N ALA A 154 14.21 -13.62 -7.32
CA ALA A 154 14.73 -14.66 -8.20
C ALA A 154 15.10 -15.94 -7.42
N GLU A 155 15.64 -15.81 -6.21
CA GLU A 155 15.96 -16.96 -5.34
C GLU A 155 14.71 -17.80 -5.02
N LEU A 156 13.56 -17.15 -4.85
CA LEU A 156 12.27 -17.82 -4.67
C LEU A 156 11.60 -18.27 -5.98
N ARG A 157 12.22 -18.01 -7.15
CA ARG A 157 11.71 -18.38 -8.48
C ARG A 157 10.31 -17.83 -8.80
N ILE A 158 9.95 -16.67 -8.25
CA ILE A 158 8.61 -16.08 -8.41
C ILE A 158 8.40 -15.45 -9.80
N GLY A 159 9.46 -15.29 -10.60
CA GLY A 159 9.39 -14.78 -11.96
C GLY A 159 9.02 -13.29 -12.05
N GLY A 160 9.21 -12.71 -13.24
CA GLY A 160 8.93 -11.29 -13.51
C GLY A 160 10.01 -10.31 -13.03
N ASN A 161 9.94 -9.07 -13.53
CA ASN A 161 10.84 -7.99 -13.13
C ASN A 161 10.21 -7.21 -11.98
N ILE A 162 10.72 -7.40 -10.76
CA ILE A 162 10.15 -6.74 -9.58
C ILE A 162 10.88 -5.44 -9.22
N SER A 163 10.16 -4.54 -8.56
CA SER A 163 10.72 -3.38 -7.87
C SER A 163 9.82 -2.96 -6.71
N PHE A 164 10.35 -2.22 -5.74
CA PHE A 164 9.54 -1.65 -4.65
C PHE A 164 8.39 -0.78 -5.17
N THR A 165 8.59 -0.10 -6.30
CA THR A 165 7.55 0.72 -6.93
C THR A 165 6.42 -0.14 -7.47
N LEU A 166 6.72 -1.31 -8.04
CA LEU A 166 5.72 -2.25 -8.54
C LEU A 166 4.95 -2.89 -7.39
N ILE A 167 5.62 -3.34 -6.32
CA ILE A 167 4.96 -3.88 -5.12
C ILE A 167 3.99 -2.84 -4.53
N ARG A 168 4.47 -1.61 -4.29
CA ARG A 168 3.65 -0.51 -3.80
C ARG A 168 2.44 -0.22 -4.70
N THR A 169 2.61 -0.31 -6.01
CA THR A 169 1.51 -0.10 -6.97
C THR A 169 0.51 -1.25 -6.93
N ALA A 170 0.98 -2.49 -6.83
CA ALA A 170 0.15 -3.67 -6.72
C ALA A 170 -0.68 -3.65 -5.43
N LEU A 171 -0.07 -3.35 -4.29
CA LEU A 171 -0.78 -3.24 -3.01
C LEU A 171 -1.86 -2.14 -3.04
N ALA A 172 -1.55 -0.96 -3.56
CA ALA A 172 -2.54 0.11 -3.72
C ALA A 172 -3.69 -0.30 -4.65
N HIS A 173 -3.38 -1.03 -5.73
CA HIS A 173 -4.38 -1.58 -6.65
C HIS A 173 -5.28 -2.62 -5.96
N TYR A 174 -4.71 -3.59 -5.24
CA TYR A 174 -5.48 -4.61 -4.54
C TYR A 174 -6.33 -4.01 -3.42
N ALA A 175 -5.78 -3.10 -2.62
CA ALA A 175 -6.55 -2.38 -1.60
C ALA A 175 -7.75 -1.64 -2.22
N LYS A 176 -7.56 -0.94 -3.36
CA LYS A 176 -8.65 -0.26 -4.06
C LYS A 176 -9.72 -1.22 -4.60
N LYS A 177 -9.36 -2.46 -4.92
CA LYS A 177 -10.28 -3.49 -5.45
C LYS A 177 -11.11 -4.17 -4.35
N THR A 178 -10.53 -4.32 -3.15
CA THR A 178 -11.11 -5.16 -2.09
C THR A 178 -11.66 -4.39 -0.89
N THR A 179 -11.36 -3.09 -0.76
CA THR A 179 -11.75 -2.29 0.42
C THR A 179 -12.78 -1.21 0.08
N ASP A 180 -13.65 -0.90 1.05
CA ASP A 180 -14.56 0.24 0.95
C ASP A 180 -13.79 1.59 0.92
N VAL A 181 -14.48 2.67 0.57
CA VAL A 181 -13.87 4.00 0.39
C VAL A 181 -13.15 4.52 1.64
N THR A 182 -13.64 4.16 2.84
CA THR A 182 -13.08 4.58 4.13
C THR A 182 -11.82 3.80 4.48
N ALA A 183 -11.85 2.47 4.31
CA ALA A 183 -10.70 1.60 4.48
C ALA A 183 -9.59 1.90 3.46
N ARG A 184 -9.96 2.23 2.21
CA ARG A 184 -9.02 2.67 1.16
C ARG A 184 -8.25 3.93 1.56
N LYS A 185 -8.91 4.90 2.20
CA LYS A 185 -8.25 6.13 2.67
C LYS A 185 -7.24 5.82 3.78
N ARG A 186 -7.60 4.96 4.74
CA ARG A 186 -6.69 4.51 5.81
C ARG A 186 -5.45 3.80 5.27
N VAL A 187 -5.61 2.92 4.28
CA VAL A 187 -4.46 2.24 3.63
C VAL A 187 -3.60 3.24 2.84
N ALA A 188 -4.20 4.17 2.11
CA ALA A 188 -3.46 5.19 1.36
C ALA A 188 -2.65 6.12 2.29
N ASP A 189 -3.26 6.55 3.39
CA ASP A 189 -2.62 7.38 4.42
C ASP A 189 -1.45 6.62 5.08
N PHE A 190 -1.66 5.35 5.44
CA PHE A 190 -0.62 4.49 6.03
C PHE A 190 0.55 4.25 5.07
N MET A 191 0.30 4.15 3.76
CA MET A 191 1.33 4.00 2.73
C MET A 191 2.03 5.33 2.37
N CYS A 192 1.69 6.44 3.02
CA CYS A 192 2.12 7.80 2.67
C CYS A 192 1.89 8.15 1.19
N HIS A 193 0.72 7.82 0.65
CA HIS A 193 0.32 8.15 -0.73
C HIS A 193 -0.56 9.40 -0.79
N ASP A 194 -0.31 10.22 -1.80
CA ASP A 194 -1.27 11.24 -2.24
C ASP A 194 -2.45 10.57 -2.95
N VAL A 195 -3.63 10.65 -2.35
CA VAL A 195 -4.87 10.08 -2.86
C VAL A 195 -5.28 10.71 -4.20
N THR A 196 -4.92 11.98 -4.46
CA THR A 196 -5.24 12.64 -5.74
C THR A 196 -4.37 12.11 -6.88
N THR A 197 -3.08 11.85 -6.63
CA THR A 197 -2.21 11.09 -7.55
C THR A 197 -2.72 9.66 -7.72
N ALA A 198 -3.20 9.03 -6.65
CA ALA A 198 -3.72 7.67 -6.71
C ALA A 198 -5.01 7.56 -7.54
N ASP A 199 -5.95 8.48 -7.38
CA ASP A 199 -7.17 8.49 -8.18
C ASP A 199 -6.95 9.04 -9.59
N ARG A 200 -6.01 9.96 -9.81
CA ARG A 200 -5.69 10.48 -11.15
C ARG A 200 -4.87 9.52 -12.01
N PHE A 201 -4.03 8.67 -11.41
CA PHE A 201 -3.15 7.73 -12.14
C PHE A 201 -3.50 6.26 -11.96
N TYR A 202 -4.26 5.91 -10.91
CA TYR A 202 -4.87 4.59 -10.71
C TYR A 202 -6.41 4.64 -10.85
N ALA A 203 -6.95 5.65 -11.55
CA ALA A 203 -8.31 5.58 -12.09
C ALA A 203 -8.41 4.33 -12.98
N ARG A 204 -9.34 3.46 -12.58
CA ARG A 204 -9.74 2.23 -13.26
C ARG A 204 -9.98 2.54 -14.74
N CYS A 205 -9.07 2.14 -15.63
CA CYS A 205 -9.51 1.79 -16.98
C CYS A 205 -10.11 0.39 -16.80
N PRO A 206 -11.44 0.22 -16.90
CA PRO A 206 -12.01 -1.13 -16.89
C PRO A 206 -11.34 -1.96 -17.99
N ASP A 207 -10.99 -3.20 -17.68
CA ASP A 207 -10.57 -4.13 -18.72
C ASP A 207 -11.76 -4.46 -19.65
N VAL A 208 -11.51 -5.15 -20.76
CA VAL A 208 -12.56 -5.41 -21.77
C VAL A 208 -13.73 -6.20 -21.18
N THR A 209 -13.47 -7.13 -20.27
CA THR A 209 -14.50 -7.97 -19.64
C THR A 209 -15.37 -7.15 -18.70
N GLU A 210 -14.74 -6.30 -17.87
CA GLU A 210 -15.43 -5.41 -16.94
C GLU A 210 -16.19 -4.29 -17.67
N ALA A 211 -15.60 -3.73 -18.73
CA ALA A 211 -16.26 -2.76 -19.60
C ALA A 211 -17.47 -3.37 -20.33
N MET A 212 -17.37 -4.64 -20.74
CA MET A 212 -18.51 -5.37 -21.32
C MET A 212 -19.59 -5.69 -20.28
N ALA A 213 -19.23 -6.04 -19.05
CA ALA A 213 -20.18 -6.23 -17.96
C ALA A 213 -20.93 -4.94 -17.62
N ILE A 214 -20.23 -3.80 -17.54
CA ILE A 214 -20.82 -2.47 -17.36
C ILE A 214 -21.74 -2.13 -18.54
N ARG A 215 -21.33 -2.44 -19.77
CA ARG A 215 -22.16 -2.25 -20.98
C ARG A 215 -23.44 -3.08 -20.94
N CYS A 216 -23.39 -4.32 -20.45
CA CYS A 216 -24.57 -5.16 -20.26
C CYS A 216 -25.50 -4.57 -19.18
N LEU A 217 -24.96 -4.15 -18.03
CA LEU A 217 -25.75 -3.53 -16.96
C LEU A 217 -26.45 -2.25 -17.40
N ILE A 218 -25.78 -1.40 -18.18
CA ILE A 218 -26.39 -0.18 -18.76
C ILE A 218 -27.51 -0.57 -19.74
N ARG A 219 -27.27 -1.57 -20.60
CA ARG A 219 -28.27 -2.06 -21.56
C ARG A 219 -29.50 -2.63 -20.87
N ASP A 220 -29.33 -3.38 -19.79
CA ASP A 220 -30.43 -4.00 -19.06
C ASP A 220 -31.23 -2.97 -18.24
N SER A 221 -30.56 -1.93 -17.73
CA SER A 221 -31.23 -0.80 -17.07
C SER A 221 -32.15 -0.04 -18.05
N LEU A 222 -31.70 0.20 -19.29
CA LEU A 222 -32.50 0.84 -20.33
C LEU A 222 -33.73 0.00 -20.75
N ARG A 223 -33.63 -1.34 -20.70
CA ARG A 223 -34.76 -2.25 -20.96
C ARG A 223 -35.78 -2.29 -19.82
N THR A 224 -35.36 -1.91 -18.62
CA THR A 224 -36.24 -1.86 -17.45
C THR A 224 -37.13 -0.62 -17.51
N GLU A 225 -36.66 0.48 -18.08
CA GLU A 225 -37.49 1.66 -18.39
C GLU A 225 -38.53 1.39 -19.49
N GLU A 226 -38.22 0.62 -20.54
CA GLU A 226 -39.19 0.26 -21.59
C GLU A 226 -40.33 -0.66 -21.08
N ARG A 227 -40.11 -1.44 -20.00
CA ARG A 227 -41.14 -2.28 -19.38
C ARG A 227 -42.00 -1.54 -18.36
N ALA A 228 -41.51 -0.43 -17.81
CA ALA A 228 -42.32 0.49 -17.02
C ALA A 228 -43.11 1.40 -17.98
N GLY A 229 -44.10 0.83 -18.66
CA GLY A 229 -45.08 1.61 -19.42
C GLY A 229 -45.72 2.71 -18.55
N PRO A 230 -46.25 3.78 -19.16
CA PRO A 230 -46.68 4.98 -18.45
C PRO A 230 -47.68 4.64 -17.34
N SER A 231 -47.28 4.90 -16.10
CA SER A 231 -48.11 4.71 -14.91
C SER A 231 -49.40 5.52 -15.06
N THR A 232 -50.52 4.81 -15.18
CA THR A 232 -51.86 5.38 -15.17
C THR A 232 -52.15 5.87 -13.76
N ALA A 233 -51.96 7.16 -13.53
CA ALA A 233 -52.46 7.82 -12.32
C ALA A 233 -53.99 7.82 -12.37
N VAL A 234 -54.61 6.93 -11.60
CA VAL A 234 -56.05 6.91 -11.36
C VAL A 234 -56.43 8.08 -10.45
N VAL A 235 -57.47 8.78 -10.89
CA VAL A 235 -58.13 9.94 -10.31
C VAL A 235 -58.64 9.66 -8.89
N ALA A 236 -58.47 10.63 -7.99
CA ALA A 236 -59.34 10.78 -6.81
C ALA A 236 -59.68 12.27 -6.63
N SER A 237 -60.87 12.65 -7.08
CA SER A 237 -61.59 13.85 -6.67
C SER A 237 -62.36 13.57 -5.37
N PHE A 238 -62.37 14.50 -4.41
CA PHE A 238 -63.54 14.83 -3.57
C PHE A 238 -63.28 16.10 -2.73
N THR A 239 -64.13 17.11 -2.91
CA THR A 239 -64.32 18.40 -2.20
C THR A 239 -65.39 18.25 -1.08
N PRO A 240 -65.89 19.30 -0.37
CA PRO A 240 -65.31 20.45 0.36
C PRO A 240 -65.96 20.62 1.78
N LEU A 241 -65.64 21.72 2.52
CA LEU A 241 -66.44 22.47 3.55
C LEU A 241 -65.46 23.13 4.55
N GLY A 242 -65.49 24.39 4.96
CA GLY A 242 -66.37 25.55 4.74
C GLY A 242 -65.96 26.64 5.75
N GLY A 243 -66.20 27.93 5.46
CA GLY A 243 -66.13 28.98 6.51
C GLY A 243 -65.80 30.42 6.08
N ARG A 244 -66.81 31.11 5.50
CA ARG A 244 -67.23 32.52 5.73
C ARG A 244 -66.21 33.67 5.49
N THR A 245 -66.37 34.49 4.43
CA THR A 245 -67.13 35.78 4.30
C THR A 245 -66.61 36.88 5.25
N CYS A 246 -66.31 38.14 4.89
CA CYS A 246 -66.83 39.14 3.94
C CYS A 246 -65.64 40.05 3.47
N VAL A 247 -65.67 41.03 2.56
CA VAL A 247 -66.61 42.12 2.23
C VAL A 247 -66.24 42.68 0.83
N GLU A 248 -67.25 43.08 0.04
CA GLU A 248 -67.15 43.90 -1.18
C GLU A 248 -66.75 45.35 -0.87
N GLU A 249 -65.94 46.00 -1.70
CA GLU A 249 -66.29 47.38 -2.10
C GLU A 249 -65.64 47.80 -3.44
N SER A 250 -66.47 48.47 -4.21
CA SER A 250 -66.39 48.96 -5.58
C SER A 250 -65.64 50.28 -5.76
N SER A 251 -65.02 50.50 -6.94
CA SER A 251 -65.06 51.71 -7.80
C SER A 251 -63.81 51.78 -8.70
N ILE A 252 -63.94 51.65 -10.02
CA ILE A 252 -64.09 52.73 -11.02
C ILE A 252 -62.91 53.72 -11.01
N CYS A 253 -62.00 53.56 -11.98
CA CYS A 253 -61.62 54.55 -13.01
C CYS A 253 -60.84 53.83 -14.11
#